data_AF-T0UZR1-F1
#
_entry.id   AF-T0UZR1-F1
#
_cell.length_a   1.000
_cell.length_b   1.000
_cell.length_c   1.000
_cell.angle_alpha   90.00
_cell.angle_beta   90.00
_cell.angle_gamma   90.00
#
_symmetry.space_group_name_H-M   'P 1'
#
loop_
_entity.id
_entity.type
_entity.pdbx_description
1 polymer ?
#
loop_
_entity_poly.entity_id
_entity_poly.type
_entity_poly.pdbx_seq_one_letter_code
_entity_poly.pdbx_strand_id
1 'polypeptide(L)'
;MQIDGYTRLAAVVANPIKHSISPFIHNLAFEKTQVNGVYLAWEIPESDLAETVENIRRYDMFGINLSMPYKQKVIPFWMSLVLQHN
;
A
#
# COMPACT_ATOMS: atom_id res chain seq x y z
N MET A 1 3.84 8.54 -16.35
CA MET A 1 2.69 7.75 -15.84
C MET A 1 1.36 8.38 -16.25
N GLN A 2 0.53 7.64 -17.00
CA GLN A 2 -0.86 8.00 -17.29
C GLN A 2 -1.75 7.38 -16.21
N ILE A 3 -2.79 8.09 -15.76
CA ILE A 3 -3.73 7.62 -14.75
C ILE A 3 -5.12 7.61 -15.39
N ASP A 4 -5.83 6.50 -15.27
CA ASP A 4 -7.17 6.30 -15.83
C ASP A 4 -8.07 5.51 -14.87
N GLY A 5 -9.28 5.16 -15.33
CA GLY A 5 -10.26 4.41 -14.52
C GLY A 5 -9.87 2.97 -14.22
N TYR A 6 -8.80 2.44 -14.82
CA TYR A 6 -8.27 1.10 -14.57
C TYR A 6 -7.01 1.12 -13.70
N THR A 7 -6.51 2.29 -13.32
CA THR A 7 -5.33 2.42 -12.45
C THR A 7 -5.63 1.88 -11.05
N ARG A 8 -4.80 0.95 -10.59
CA ARG A 8 -4.89 0.37 -9.24
C ARG A 8 -3.89 1.01 -8.28
N LEU A 9 -4.24 1.08 -6.99
CA LEU A 9 -3.41 1.72 -5.97
C LEU A 9 -2.54 0.72 -5.21
N ALA A 10 -1.36 1.18 -4.83
CA ALA A 10 -0.49 0.58 -3.82
C ALA A 10 0.02 1.68 -2.88
N ALA A 11 0.44 1.32 -1.66
CA ALA A 11 1.01 2.32 -0.76
C ALA A 11 2.06 1.77 0.21
N VAL A 12 2.90 2.65 0.75
CA VAL A 12 3.63 2.42 2.00
C VAL A 12 2.95 3.20 3.12
N VAL A 13 2.67 2.53 4.23
CA VAL A 13 2.01 3.13 5.40
C VAL A 13 2.96 3.13 6.59
N ALA A 14 3.18 4.32 7.15
CA ALA A 14 3.96 4.56 8.36
C ALA A 14 3.72 5.98 8.88
N ASN A 15 4.18 6.29 10.08
CA ASN A 15 4.14 7.64 10.61
C ASN A 15 5.40 7.89 11.46
N PRO A 16 6.33 8.76 11.03
CA PRO A 16 6.35 9.53 9.76
C PRO A 16 6.75 8.68 8.53
N ILE A 17 6.34 9.08 7.32
CA ILE A 17 6.70 8.38 6.06
C ILE A 17 6.94 9.27 4.82
N LYS A 18 6.71 10.60 4.87
CA LYS A 18 6.83 11.47 3.66
C LYS A 18 8.20 11.47 2.98
N HIS A 19 9.27 11.17 3.72
CA HIS A 19 10.64 11.09 3.16
C HIS A 19 10.97 9.74 2.52
N SER A 20 10.01 8.81 2.45
CA SER A 20 10.23 7.51 1.84
C SER A 20 10.55 7.65 0.35
N ILE A 21 11.59 6.94 -0.09
CA ILE A 21 11.93 6.77 -1.51
C ILE A 21 11.08 5.69 -2.20
N SER A 22 10.28 4.93 -1.45
CA SER A 22 9.46 3.84 -2.00
C SER A 22 8.50 4.29 -3.10
N PRO A 23 7.78 5.43 -3.00
CA PRO A 23 6.94 5.92 -4.11
C PRO A 23 7.73 6.15 -5.40
N PHE A 24 8.94 6.70 -5.31
CA PHE A 24 9.77 6.89 -6.51
C PHE A 24 10.13 5.54 -7.16
N ILE A 25 10.61 4.59 -6.36
CA ILE A 25 11.03 3.26 -6.85
C ILE A 25 9.85 2.50 -7.49
N HIS A 26 8.73 2.41 -6.79
CA HIS A 26 7.59 1.60 -7.24
C HIS A 26 6.86 2.22 -8.44
N ASN A 27 6.69 3.54 -8.48
CA ASN A 27 6.10 4.18 -9.66
C ASN A 27 7.01 4.07 -10.89
N LEU A 28 8.34 4.18 -10.71
CA LEU A 28 9.29 3.92 -11.80
C LEU A 28 9.18 2.47 -12.28
N ALA A 29 9.07 1.50 -11.36
CA ALA A 29 8.88 0.10 -11.71
C ALA A 29 7.56 -0.13 -12.48
N PHE A 30 6.45 0.45 -12.02
CA PHE A 30 5.15 0.37 -12.71
C PHE A 30 5.24 0.93 -14.14
N GLU A 31 5.87 2.09 -14.31
CA GLU A 31 6.07 2.69 -15.63
C GLU A 31 6.94 1.81 -16.54
N LYS A 32 8.06 1.26 -16.03
CA LYS A 32 8.97 0.41 -16.81
C LYS A 32 8.38 -0.96 -17.17
N THR A 33 7.44 -1.45 -16.37
CA THR A 33 6.80 -2.76 -16.57
C THR A 33 5.40 -2.67 -17.16
N GLN A 34 4.95 -1.46 -17.52
CA GLN A 34 3.62 -1.19 -18.06
C GLN A 34 2.48 -1.66 -17.14
N VAL A 35 2.72 -1.68 -15.83
CA VAL A 35 1.67 -1.95 -14.83
C VAL A 35 0.88 -0.65 -14.63
N ASN A 36 -0.44 -0.72 -14.84
CA ASN A 36 -1.32 0.42 -14.61
C ASN A 36 -1.57 0.62 -13.11
N GLY A 37 -0.58 1.22 -12.43
CA GLY A 37 -0.59 1.37 -10.98
C GLY A 37 0.03 2.68 -10.51
N VAL A 38 -0.40 3.14 -9.32
CA VAL A 38 0.19 4.26 -8.61
C VAL A 38 0.55 3.84 -7.19
N TYR A 39 1.78 4.14 -6.77
CA TYR A 39 2.29 3.87 -5.43
C TYR A 39 2.41 5.16 -4.62
N LEU A 40 1.79 5.21 -3.44
CA LEU A 40 1.77 6.39 -2.56
C LEU A 40 2.43 6.15 -1.19
N ALA A 41 2.72 7.23 -0.46
CA ALA A 41 3.11 7.18 0.95
C ALA A 41 2.00 7.78 1.82
N TRP A 42 1.47 6.98 2.74
CA TRP A 42 0.37 7.36 3.63
C TRP A 42 0.84 7.47 5.08
N GLU A 43 0.69 8.66 5.63
CA GLU A 43 0.80 8.93 7.07
C GLU A 43 -0.61 8.88 7.65
N ILE A 44 -0.93 7.76 8.29
CA ILE A 44 -2.19 7.57 9.01
C ILE A 44 -1.90 7.39 10.50
N PRO A 45 -2.83 7.74 11.39
CA PRO A 45 -2.73 7.35 12.79
C PRO A 45 -2.90 5.83 12.93
N GLU A 46 -2.35 5.27 14.01
CA GLU A 46 -2.42 3.83 14.26
C GLU A 46 -3.86 3.30 14.39
N SER A 47 -4.77 4.12 14.88
CA SER A 47 -6.21 3.81 15.01
C SER A 47 -6.84 3.39 13.69
N ASP A 48 -6.30 3.85 12.56
CA ASP A 48 -6.91 3.69 11.25
C ASP A 48 -6.31 2.51 10.47
N LEU A 49 -5.33 1.79 11.05
CA LEU A 49 -4.67 0.66 10.39
C LEU A 49 -5.66 -0.45 10.02
N ALA A 50 -6.58 -0.79 10.93
CA ALA A 50 -7.56 -1.85 10.68
C ALA A 50 -8.48 -1.49 9.50
N GLU A 51 -9.02 -0.27 9.49
CA GLU A 51 -9.86 0.22 8.39
C GLU A 51 -9.06 0.33 7.08
N THR A 52 -7.81 0.76 7.15
CA THR A 52 -6.92 0.83 5.99
C THR A 52 -6.69 -0.54 5.37
N VAL A 53 -6.49 -1.58 6.18
CA VAL A 53 -6.35 -2.96 5.70
C VAL A 53 -7.63 -3.46 5.02
N GLU A 54 -8.81 -3.16 5.59
CA GLU A 54 -10.09 -3.53 4.95
C GLU A 54 -10.30 -2.81 3.61
N ASN A 55 -9.86 -1.56 3.50
CA ASN A 55 -9.98 -0.76 2.28
C ASN A 55 -9.16 -1.31 1.10
N ILE A 56 -8.07 -2.04 1.36
CA ILE A 56 -7.27 -2.71 0.31
C ILE A 56 -8.17 -3.59 -0.55
N ARG A 57 -9.05 -4.37 0.08
CA ARG A 57 -10.00 -5.27 -0.59
C ARG A 57 -11.14 -4.49 -1.24
N ARG A 58 -11.71 -3.54 -0.50
CA ARG A 58 -12.87 -2.76 -0.94
C ARG A 58 -12.59 -2.00 -2.23
N TYR A 59 -11.36 -1.52 -2.43
CA TYR A 59 -10.99 -0.71 -3.58
C TYR A 59 -10.13 -1.45 -4.60
N ASP A 60 -10.06 -2.79 -4.52
CA ASP A 60 -9.23 -3.63 -5.41
C ASP A 60 -7.79 -3.10 -5.57
N MET A 61 -7.17 -2.75 -4.44
CA MET A 61 -5.79 -2.29 -4.41
C MET A 61 -4.82 -3.45 -4.64
N PHE A 62 -3.61 -3.14 -5.12
CA PHE A 62 -2.51 -4.12 -5.15
C PHE A 62 -2.07 -4.54 -3.74
N GLY A 63 -2.26 -3.68 -2.75
CA GLY A 63 -1.84 -3.91 -1.36
C GLY A 63 -1.08 -2.74 -0.77
N ILE A 64 -0.55 -2.94 0.44
CA ILE A 64 0.30 -1.96 1.12
C ILE A 64 1.57 -2.61 1.67
N ASN A 65 2.65 -1.83 1.69
CA ASN A 65 3.80 -2.09 2.54
C ASN A 65 3.62 -1.38 3.88
N LEU A 66 4.11 -2.00 4.95
CA LEU A 66 4.14 -1.37 6.27
C LEU A 66 5.58 -1.08 6.69
N SER A 67 5.79 0.11 7.25
CA SER A 67 7.06 0.50 7.86
C SER A 67 6.91 0.74 9.37
N MET A 68 8.01 1.07 10.04
CA MET A 68 7.98 1.39 11.46
C MET A 68 7.09 2.62 11.71
N PRO A 69 6.35 2.67 12.84
CA PRO A 69 6.33 1.70 13.95
C PRO A 69 5.35 0.51 13.76
N TYR A 70 4.71 0.38 12.60
CA TYR A 70 3.57 -0.53 12.42
C TYR A 70 3.93 -1.98 12.07
N LYS A 71 5.20 -2.26 11.72
CA LYS A 71 5.66 -3.62 11.32
C LYS A 71 5.34 -4.71 12.34
N GLN A 72 5.42 -4.44 13.64
CA GLN A 72 5.11 -5.44 14.68
C GLN A 72 3.61 -5.53 14.99
N LYS A 73 2.86 -4.45 14.75
CA LYS A 73 1.44 -4.33 15.13
C LYS A 73 0.48 -4.92 14.09
N VAL A 74 0.97 -5.27 12.89
CA VAL A 74 0.17 -5.92 11.85
C VAL A 74 0.07 -7.43 12.01
N ILE A 75 0.88 -8.06 12.87
CA ILE A 75 0.90 -9.52 13.04
C ILE A 75 -0.50 -10.11 13.28
N PRO A 76 -1.43 -9.47 14.03
CA PRO A 76 -2.81 -9.94 14.16
C PRO A 76 -3.63 -9.92 12.86
N PHE A 77 -3.32 -9.03 11.92
CA PHE A 77 -4.01 -8.88 10.63
C PHE A 77 -3.35 -9.67 9.50
N TRP A 78 -2.24 -10.37 9.78
CA TRP A 78 -1.43 -11.05 8.77
C TRP A 78 -2.20 -12.18 8.05
N MET A 79 -3.12 -12.86 8.74
CA MET A 79 -3.98 -13.88 8.09
C MET A 79 -4.97 -13.27 7.10
N SER A 80 -5.43 -12.02 7.29
CA SER A 80 -6.28 -11.37 6.27
C SER A 80 -5.46 -10.91 5.06
N LEU A 81 -4.16 -10.64 5.23
CA LEU A 81 -3.26 -10.20 4.16
C LEU A 81 -2.68 -11.35 3.30
N VAL A 82 -2.48 -12.55 3.87
CA VAL A 82 -1.81 -13.68 3.17
C VAL A 82 -2.79 -14.64 2.49
N LEU A 83 -4.05 -14.73 2.91
CA LEU A 83 -5.04 -15.68 2.37
C LEU A 83 -5.62 -15.29 0.98
N GLN A 84 -4.95 -14.42 0.21
CA GLN A 84 -5.43 -13.91 -1.08
C GLN A 84 -4.77 -14.55 -2.32
N HIS A 85 -4.02 -15.64 -2.14
CA HIS A 85 -3.60 -16.51 -3.23
C HIS A 85 -4.13 -17.93 -3.03
N ASN A 86 -5.43 -18.10 -3.28
CA ASN A 86 -6.08 -19.33 -3.74
C ASN A 86 -7.38 -18.97 -4.44
#